data_AF-A0A5M9ZKK9-F1
#
_entry.id   AF-A0A5M9ZKK9-F1
#
_cell.length_a   1.000
_cell.length_b   1.000
_cell.length_c   1.000
_cell.angle_alpha   90.00
_cell.angle_beta   90.00
_cell.angle_gamma   90.00
#
_symmetry.space_group_name_H-M   'P 1'
#
loop_
_entity.id
_entity.type
_entity.pdbx_description
1 polymer ?
#
loop_
_entity_poly.entity_id
_entity_poly.type
_entity_poly.pdbx_seq_one_letter_code
_entity_poly.pdbx_strand_id
1 'polypeptide(L)'
;MTWLCKRAVNRRPDGLADIQEECRDMCHGIVASRLVGATFYAAVRADDGTVWALVVETIYDRNGADGDLWYRFVPETAGPAADGAPRNVLDALDPTDDPEAAAWRARCRARLARPVTGRMRPGTVIRWRAVDGEPEAVLTKTRLAGRRKSVWMDPSGGVVPDGAVWAGRVTVVARA
;
A
#
# COMPACT_ATOMS: atom_id res chain seq x y z
N MET A 1 0.01 -20.05 9.65
CA MET A 1 -1.23 -19.26 9.61
C MET A 1 -2.06 -19.69 8.40
N THR A 2 -3.34 -20.01 8.62
CA THR A 2 -4.25 -20.64 7.65
C THR A 2 -5.18 -19.61 7.01
N TRP A 3 -5.56 -19.82 5.75
CA TRP A 3 -6.59 -19.02 5.09
C TRP A 3 -7.99 -19.41 5.58
N LEU A 4 -8.80 -18.40 5.88
CA LEU A 4 -10.21 -18.53 6.21
C LEU A 4 -11.06 -18.06 5.04
N CYS A 5 -12.27 -18.58 4.92
CA CYS A 5 -13.22 -18.19 3.88
C CYS A 5 -14.56 -17.83 4.51
N LYS A 6 -15.24 -16.83 3.95
CA LYS A 6 -16.62 -16.49 4.27
C LYS A 6 -17.34 -15.95 3.04
N ARG A 7 -18.66 -15.88 3.15
CA ARG A 7 -19.46 -15.05 2.26
C ARG A 7 -19.47 -13.61 2.78
N ALA A 8 -19.04 -12.67 1.95
CA ALA A 8 -19.19 -11.25 2.21
C ALA A 8 -20.68 -10.91 2.24
N VAL A 9 -21.08 -10.09 3.20
CA VAL A 9 -22.44 -9.60 3.43
C VAL A 9 -22.56 -8.10 3.18
N ASN A 10 -21.47 -7.35 3.42
CA ASN A 10 -21.36 -5.92 3.18
C ASN A 10 -21.18 -5.64 1.68
N ARG A 11 -21.88 -4.63 1.20
CA ARG A 11 -21.94 -4.27 -0.22
C ARG A 11 -21.71 -2.79 -0.40
N ARG A 12 -20.92 -2.45 -1.43
CA ARG A 12 -20.78 -1.10 -1.94
C ARG A 12 -22.00 -0.72 -2.80
N PRO A 13 -22.19 0.57 -3.11
CA PRO A 13 -23.27 1.01 -4.00
C PRO A 13 -23.24 0.39 -5.40
N ASP A 14 -22.07 -0.06 -5.88
CA ASP A 14 -21.91 -0.76 -7.17
C ASP A 14 -22.23 -2.28 -7.09
N GLY A 15 -22.66 -2.77 -5.93
CA GLY A 15 -23.01 -4.17 -5.68
C GLY A 15 -21.82 -5.09 -5.42
N LEU A 16 -20.57 -4.60 -5.48
CA LEU A 16 -19.40 -5.39 -5.10
C LEU A 16 -19.27 -5.50 -3.58
N ALA A 17 -18.59 -6.55 -3.11
CA ALA A 17 -18.33 -6.71 -1.68
C ALA A 17 -17.52 -5.54 -1.11
N ASP A 18 -17.96 -5.02 0.03
CA ASP A 18 -17.20 -3.98 0.74
C ASP A 18 -16.18 -4.58 1.70
N ILE A 19 -15.03 -5.00 1.15
CA ILE A 19 -13.96 -5.68 1.90
C ILE A 19 -13.44 -4.86 3.09
N GLN A 20 -13.50 -3.53 3.00
CA GLN A 20 -13.12 -2.65 4.12
C GLN A 20 -14.04 -2.90 5.31
N GLU A 21 -15.35 -2.95 5.07
CA GLU A 21 -16.35 -3.12 6.13
C GLU A 21 -16.40 -4.56 6.60
N GLU A 22 -16.27 -5.54 5.69
CA GLU A 22 -16.05 -6.94 6.06
C GLU A 22 -14.92 -7.12 7.08
N CYS A 23 -13.77 -6.49 6.84
CA CYS A 23 -12.63 -6.60 7.74
C CYS A 23 -12.85 -5.84 9.06
N ARG A 24 -13.62 -4.75 9.05
CA ARG A 24 -14.00 -4.04 10.28
C ARG A 24 -14.90 -4.88 11.17
N ASP A 25 -15.89 -5.55 10.59
CA ASP A 25 -16.81 -6.41 11.36
C ASP A 25 -16.08 -7.62 11.97
N MET A 26 -15.00 -8.09 11.34
CA MET A 26 -14.18 -9.19 11.84
C MET A 26 -13.20 -8.78 12.95
N CYS A 27 -12.97 -7.49 13.18
CA CYS A 27 -11.94 -6.99 14.09
C CYS A 27 -12.53 -6.02 15.13
N HIS A 28 -12.34 -6.33 16.41
CA HIS A 28 -12.75 -5.45 17.50
C HIS A 28 -11.65 -4.46 17.88
N GLY A 29 -12.03 -3.39 18.59
CA GLY A 29 -11.05 -2.43 19.15
C GLY A 29 -10.31 -1.58 18.11
N ILE A 30 -10.82 -1.45 16.88
CA ILE A 30 -10.19 -0.65 15.84
C ILE A 30 -10.11 0.83 16.26
N VAL A 31 -8.90 1.36 16.34
CA VAL A 31 -8.61 2.79 16.51
C VAL A 31 -8.51 3.49 15.16
N ALA A 32 -7.88 2.85 14.18
CA ALA A 32 -7.78 3.31 12.80
C ALA A 32 -7.68 2.13 11.85
N SER A 33 -8.27 2.21 10.65
CA SER A 33 -8.13 1.14 9.65
C SER A 33 -8.24 1.61 8.21
N ARG A 34 -7.68 0.83 7.29
CA ARG A 34 -7.82 1.03 5.84
C ARG A 34 -7.45 -0.22 5.04
N LEU A 35 -8.23 -0.45 3.99
CA LEU A 35 -7.94 -1.36 2.90
C LEU A 35 -7.07 -0.65 1.85
N VAL A 36 -5.90 -1.22 1.58
CA VAL A 36 -4.98 -0.76 0.54
C VAL A 36 -4.68 -1.93 -0.39
N GLY A 37 -5.21 -1.85 -1.62
CA GLY A 37 -5.19 -2.98 -2.53
C GLY A 37 -6.08 -4.11 -1.98
N ALA A 38 -5.49 -5.28 -1.78
CA ALA A 38 -6.14 -6.45 -1.20
C ALA A 38 -5.69 -6.73 0.25
N THR A 39 -5.09 -5.75 0.93
CA THR A 39 -4.63 -5.90 2.31
C THR A 39 -5.30 -4.85 3.18
N PHE A 40 -5.95 -5.29 4.25
CA PHE A 40 -6.52 -4.44 5.27
C PHE A 40 -5.52 -4.26 6.42
N TYR A 41 -5.34 -3.02 6.84
CA TYR A 41 -4.46 -2.65 7.94
C TYR A 41 -5.30 -2.00 9.03
N ALA A 42 -5.11 -2.42 10.27
CA ALA A 42 -5.78 -1.83 11.41
C ALA A 42 -4.82 -1.61 12.58
N ALA A 43 -4.96 -0.46 13.23
CA ALA A 43 -4.48 -0.22 14.58
C ALA A 43 -5.58 -0.69 15.53
N VAL A 44 -5.30 -1.69 16.33
CA VAL A 44 -6.26 -2.35 17.22
C VAL A 44 -5.82 -2.19 18.67
N ARG A 45 -6.76 -1.82 19.54
CA ARG A 45 -6.54 -1.71 20.99
C ARG A 45 -6.73 -3.08 21.63
N ALA A 46 -5.71 -3.57 22.31
CA ALA A 46 -5.77 -4.76 23.14
C ALA A 46 -6.42 -4.45 24.50
N ASP A 47 -6.73 -5.50 25.27
CA ASP A 47 -7.40 -5.39 26.57
C ASP A 47 -6.56 -4.63 27.61
N ASP A 48 -5.24 -4.66 27.50
CA ASP A 48 -4.30 -3.90 28.33
C ASP A 48 -4.19 -2.41 27.94
N GLY A 49 -4.92 -2.00 26.90
CA GLY A 49 -4.95 -0.65 26.37
C GLY A 49 -3.92 -0.37 25.27
N THR A 50 -2.95 -1.26 25.05
CA THR A 50 -1.90 -1.12 24.04
C THR A 50 -2.48 -1.17 22.63
N VAL A 51 -2.05 -0.26 21.75
CA VAL A 51 -2.46 -0.22 20.34
C VAL A 51 -1.37 -0.81 19.45
N TRP A 52 -1.68 -1.93 18.80
CA TRP A 52 -0.79 -2.67 17.91
C TRP A 52 -1.39 -2.84 16.51
N ALA A 53 -0.59 -3.26 15.54
CA ALA A 53 -1.05 -3.39 14.15
C ALA A 53 -1.45 -4.83 13.77
N LEU A 54 -2.68 -4.97 13.29
CA LEU A 54 -3.19 -6.17 12.64
C LEU A 54 -3.21 -5.97 11.11
N VAL A 55 -2.62 -6.91 10.39
CA VAL A 55 -2.69 -6.98 8.93
C VAL A 55 -3.60 -8.14 8.53
N VAL A 56 -4.51 -7.89 7.60
CA VAL A 56 -5.39 -8.91 7.03
C VAL A 56 -5.17 -8.96 5.53
N GLU A 57 -4.58 -10.05 5.07
CA GLU A 57 -4.46 -10.33 3.63
C GLU A 57 -5.79 -10.88 3.15
N THR A 58 -6.29 -10.37 2.01
CA THR A 58 -7.60 -10.77 1.47
C THR A 58 -7.49 -11.18 0.01
N ILE A 59 -8.37 -12.08 -0.39
CA ILE A 59 -8.63 -12.44 -1.79
C ILE A 59 -10.14 -12.43 -1.97
N TYR A 60 -10.63 -11.62 -2.91
CA TYR A 60 -12.05 -11.56 -3.25
C TYR A 60 -12.28 -12.28 -4.58
N ASP A 61 -13.03 -13.37 -4.54
CA ASP A 61 -13.49 -14.10 -5.72
C ASP A 61 -15.01 -14.08 -5.78
N ARG A 62 -15.55 -13.21 -6.64
CA ARG A 62 -17.00 -13.04 -6.84
C ARG A 62 -17.75 -14.32 -7.22
N ASN A 63 -17.05 -15.33 -7.74
CA ASN A 63 -17.65 -16.58 -8.20
C ASN A 63 -17.31 -17.76 -7.27
N GLY A 64 -16.73 -17.49 -6.10
CA GLY A 64 -16.34 -18.53 -5.15
C GLY A 64 -17.53 -19.31 -4.62
N ALA A 65 -17.53 -20.64 -4.84
CA ALA A 65 -18.61 -21.53 -4.41
C ALA A 65 -18.73 -21.61 -2.88
N ASP A 66 -17.59 -21.75 -2.18
CA ASP A 66 -17.52 -21.90 -0.72
C ASP A 66 -17.57 -20.56 0.04
N GLY A 67 -17.49 -19.44 -0.70
CA GLY A 67 -17.42 -18.09 -0.17
C GLY A 67 -16.66 -17.19 -1.14
N ASP A 68 -17.00 -15.90 -1.13
CA ASP A 68 -16.43 -14.91 -2.06
C ASP A 68 -15.29 -14.10 -1.42
N LEU A 69 -15.04 -14.24 -0.11
CA LEU A 69 -13.95 -13.56 0.60
C LEU A 69 -13.08 -14.54 1.38
N TRP A 70 -11.83 -14.67 0.93
CA TRP A 70 -10.77 -15.36 1.66
C TRP A 70 -9.90 -14.36 2.40
N TYR A 71 -9.51 -14.68 3.62
CA TYR A 71 -8.70 -13.79 4.44
C TYR A 71 -7.75 -14.54 5.37
N ARG A 72 -6.69 -13.87 5.79
CA ARG A 72 -5.75 -14.36 6.80
C ARG A 72 -5.27 -13.20 7.67
N PHE A 73 -5.38 -13.39 8.98
CA PHE A 73 -4.81 -12.49 9.97
C PHE A 73 -3.30 -12.71 10.09
N VAL A 74 -2.54 -11.62 10.06
CA VAL A 74 -1.09 -11.60 10.22
C VAL A 74 -0.77 -10.46 11.19
N PRO A 75 -0.39 -10.75 12.45
CA PRO A 75 0.01 -9.70 13.38
C PRO A 75 1.33 -9.06 12.94
N GLU A 76 1.60 -7.82 13.35
CA GLU A 76 2.86 -7.14 13.02
C GLU A 76 4.11 -7.86 13.53
N THR A 77 3.99 -8.59 14.65
CA THR A 77 5.06 -9.42 15.23
C THR A 77 5.37 -10.67 14.41
N ALA A 78 4.54 -11.01 13.43
CA ALA A 78 4.85 -12.05 12.44
C ALA A 78 5.55 -11.50 11.19
N GLY A 79 5.95 -10.22 11.20
CA GLY A 79 6.69 -9.57 10.12
C GLY A 79 6.01 -9.64 8.74
N PRO A 80 4.77 -9.15 8.56
CA PRO A 80 4.06 -9.24 7.29
C PRO A 80 4.89 -8.76 6.10
N ALA A 81 4.81 -9.46 4.97
CA ALA A 81 5.45 -9.02 3.73
C ALA A 81 4.78 -7.74 3.17
N ALA A 82 3.47 -7.59 3.41
CA ALA A 82 2.71 -6.43 3.00
C ALA A 82 3.07 -5.19 3.86
N ASP A 83 3.63 -4.16 3.23
CA ASP A 83 4.17 -2.95 3.87
C ASP A 83 3.39 -1.68 3.51
N GLY A 84 2.14 -1.82 3.04
CA GLY A 84 1.31 -0.74 2.51
C GLY A 84 0.49 0.02 3.56
N ALA A 85 0.78 -0.12 4.86
CA ALA A 85 0.00 0.48 5.93
C ALA A 85 -0.05 2.01 5.79
N PRO A 86 -1.25 2.64 5.85
CA PRO A 86 -1.36 4.08 5.70
C PRO A 86 -0.89 4.82 6.96
N ARG A 87 -0.58 6.11 6.78
CA ARG A 87 -0.10 7.00 7.84
C ARG A 87 -0.99 6.99 9.09
N ASN A 88 -2.31 7.09 8.92
CA ASN A 88 -3.24 7.14 10.05
C ASN A 88 -3.28 5.85 10.88
N VAL A 89 -2.98 4.69 10.28
CA VAL A 89 -2.84 3.43 11.03
C VAL A 89 -1.51 3.43 11.78
N LEU A 90 -0.40 3.77 11.12
CA LEU A 90 0.93 3.76 11.73
C LEU A 90 1.11 4.78 12.85
N ASP A 91 0.50 5.97 12.72
CA ASP A 91 0.57 7.04 13.70
C ASP A 91 -0.32 6.79 14.93
N ALA A 92 -1.22 5.80 14.86
CA ALA A 92 -2.05 5.38 15.99
C ALA A 92 -1.42 4.26 16.85
N LEU A 93 -0.29 3.69 16.43
CA LEU A 93 0.35 2.57 17.13
C LEU A 93 1.19 3.06 18.30
N ASP A 94 1.09 2.36 19.42
CA ASP A 94 1.97 2.57 20.57
C ASP A 94 3.38 2.03 20.28
N PRO A 95 4.45 2.54 20.94
CA PRO A 95 5.80 1.99 20.82
C PRO A 95 5.86 0.47 21.02
N THR A 96 6.84 -0.19 20.40
CA THR A 96 7.02 -1.65 20.51
C THR A 96 8.50 -1.98 20.57
N ASP A 97 8.84 -2.98 21.39
CA ASP A 97 10.18 -3.56 21.48
C ASP A 97 10.31 -4.87 20.68
N ASP A 98 9.22 -5.32 20.04
CA ASP A 98 9.25 -6.50 19.17
C ASP A 98 10.01 -6.19 17.87
N PRO A 99 11.08 -6.95 17.55
CA PRO A 99 11.94 -6.65 16.41
C PRO A 99 11.23 -6.79 15.06
N GLU A 100 10.30 -7.74 14.92
CA GLU A 100 9.57 -7.97 13.67
C GLU A 100 8.53 -6.87 13.43
N ALA A 101 7.83 -6.46 14.49
CA ALA A 101 6.91 -5.33 14.45
C ALA A 101 7.64 -4.02 14.12
N ALA A 102 8.75 -3.75 14.82
CA ALA A 102 9.57 -2.56 14.56
C ALA A 102 10.09 -2.53 13.12
N ALA A 103 10.61 -3.66 12.62
CA ALA A 103 11.07 -3.78 11.24
C ALA A 103 9.93 -3.57 10.23
N TRP A 104 8.76 -4.18 10.47
CA TRP A 104 7.59 -4.01 9.60
C TRP A 104 7.10 -2.56 9.55
N ARG A 105 6.98 -1.89 10.71
CA ARG A 105 6.60 -0.48 10.80
C ARG A 105 7.59 0.41 10.06
N ALA A 106 8.89 0.15 10.18
CA ALA A 106 9.94 0.87 9.46
C ALA A 106 9.80 0.72 7.93
N ARG A 107 9.55 -0.52 7.43
CA ARG A 107 9.26 -0.76 6.01
C ARG A 107 8.05 0.04 5.54
N CYS A 108 6.96 0.03 6.31
CA CYS A 108 5.76 0.78 5.97
C CYS A 108 6.02 2.30 5.91
N ARG A 109 6.71 2.87 6.91
CA ARG A 109 7.06 4.30 6.92
C ARG A 109 7.99 4.66 5.76
N ALA A 110 8.97 3.82 5.44
CA ALA A 110 9.85 4.00 4.28
C ALA A 110 9.06 4.00 2.97
N ARG A 111 8.07 3.10 2.82
CA ARG A 111 7.17 3.07 1.66
C ARG A 111 6.32 4.34 1.55
N LEU A 112 5.79 4.86 2.66
CA LEU A 112 5.01 6.10 2.67
C LEU A 112 5.83 7.35 2.33
N ALA A 113 7.13 7.34 2.67
CA ALA A 113 8.04 8.43 2.32
C ALA A 113 8.40 8.45 0.82
N ARG A 114 8.12 7.39 0.07
CA ARG A 114 8.40 7.35 -1.38
C ARG A 114 7.54 8.38 -2.11
N PRO A 115 8.12 9.13 -3.06
CA PRO A 115 7.37 10.10 -3.86
C PRO A 115 6.26 9.41 -4.65
N VAL A 116 5.06 10.00 -4.66
CA VAL A 116 3.87 9.43 -5.33
C VAL A 116 3.92 9.69 -6.85
N THR A 117 4.94 9.13 -7.49
CA THR A 117 5.20 9.32 -8.93
C THR A 117 4.22 8.55 -9.82
N GLY A 118 3.61 7.48 -9.30
CA GLY A 118 2.61 6.68 -10.01
C GLY A 118 1.30 7.42 -10.29
N ARG A 119 0.92 8.38 -9.44
CA ARG A 119 -0.32 9.18 -9.61
C ARG A 119 -0.12 10.46 -10.40
N MET A 120 1.12 10.77 -10.78
CA MET A 120 1.41 11.97 -11.58
C MET A 120 0.79 11.81 -12.97
N ARG A 121 0.16 12.89 -13.45
CA ARG A 121 -0.49 12.90 -14.76
C ARG A 121 0.55 12.82 -15.88
N PRO A 122 0.24 12.16 -17.02
CA PRO A 122 1.03 12.31 -18.23
C PRO A 122 1.24 13.80 -18.55
N GLY A 123 2.47 14.19 -18.89
CA GLY A 123 2.94 15.57 -19.04
C GLY A 123 3.68 16.13 -17.82
N THR A 124 3.61 15.48 -16.65
CA THR A 124 4.37 15.90 -15.47
C THR A 124 5.87 15.72 -15.72
N VAL A 125 6.66 16.74 -15.40
CA VAL A 125 8.12 16.72 -15.54
C VAL A 125 8.76 16.74 -14.15
N ILE A 126 9.71 15.83 -13.92
CA ILE A 126 10.46 15.74 -12.68
C ILE A 126 11.96 15.83 -12.95
N ARG A 127 12.69 16.42 -12.01
CA ARG A 127 14.13 16.23 -11.86
C ARG A 127 14.33 15.03 -10.94
N TRP A 128 14.91 13.97 -11.48
CA TRP A 128 15.20 12.73 -10.78
C TRP A 128 16.71 12.60 -10.58
N ARG A 129 17.13 12.18 -9.40
CA ARG A 129 18.53 11.89 -9.06
C ARG A 129 18.62 10.50 -8.45
N ALA A 130 19.44 9.63 -9.04
CA ALA A 130 19.70 8.31 -8.47
C ALA A 130 20.41 8.41 -7.12
N VAL A 131 20.19 7.43 -6.24
CA VAL A 131 20.79 7.40 -4.88
C VAL A 131 22.26 7.00 -4.92
N ASP A 132 22.67 6.19 -5.89
CA ASP A 132 24.02 5.61 -5.97
C ASP A 132 25.03 6.47 -6.78
N GLY A 133 24.66 7.72 -7.11
CA GLY A 133 25.43 8.62 -7.99
C GLY A 133 24.69 8.99 -9.29
N GLU A 134 25.29 9.85 -10.12
CA GLU A 134 24.70 10.42 -11.35
C GLU A 134 24.25 9.31 -12.33
N PRO A 135 23.02 9.40 -12.89
CA PRO A 135 22.55 10.62 -13.52
C PRO A 135 21.40 11.35 -12.81
N GLU A 136 21.53 12.67 -12.74
CA GLU A 136 20.43 13.62 -12.67
C GLU A 136 19.79 13.73 -14.05
N ALA A 137 18.53 13.31 -14.17
CA ALA A 137 17.78 13.37 -15.42
C ALA A 137 16.47 14.12 -15.23
N VAL A 138 16.07 14.82 -16.29
CA VAL A 138 14.72 15.37 -16.41
C VAL A 138 13.84 14.29 -17.02
N LEU A 139 12.92 13.73 -16.23
CA LEU A 139 12.00 12.70 -16.69
C LEU A 139 10.62 13.29 -16.95
N THR A 140 10.00 12.86 -18.04
CA THR A 140 8.61 13.22 -18.36
C THR A 140 7.72 12.00 -18.22
N LYS A 141 6.58 12.17 -17.53
CA LYS A 141 5.54 11.15 -17.45
C LYS A 141 4.84 11.09 -18.81
N THR A 142 4.97 9.98 -19.54
CA THR A 142 4.45 9.88 -20.91
C THR A 142 3.51 8.69 -21.04
N ARG A 143 2.38 8.89 -21.73
CA ARG A 143 1.49 7.80 -22.14
C ARG A 143 1.86 7.36 -23.55
N LEU A 144 2.58 6.24 -23.65
CA LEU A 144 2.95 5.66 -24.93
C LEU A 144 1.75 4.94 -25.58
N ALA A 145 1.66 5.02 -26.90
CA ALA A 145 0.65 4.28 -27.66
C ALA A 145 0.75 2.78 -27.40
N GLY A 146 -0.39 2.10 -27.25
CA GLY A 146 -0.45 0.67 -26.96
C GLY A 146 -0.11 0.28 -25.50
N ARG A 147 0.37 1.19 -24.66
CA ARG A 147 0.62 0.93 -23.24
C ARG A 147 -0.57 1.37 -22.39
N ARG A 148 -1.03 0.47 -21.50
CA ARG A 148 -2.11 0.75 -20.54
C ARG A 148 -1.69 1.74 -19.44
N LYS A 149 -0.41 1.73 -19.05
CA LYS A 149 0.15 2.60 -18.00
C LYS A 149 1.12 3.60 -18.62
N SER A 150 1.12 4.83 -18.09
CA SER A 150 2.16 5.83 -18.39
C SER A 150 3.50 5.40 -17.82
N VAL A 151 4.59 5.78 -18.49
CA VAL A 151 5.97 5.50 -18.10
C VAL A 151 6.74 6.80 -17.88
N TRP A 152 7.91 6.72 -17.25
CA TRP A 152 8.85 7.84 -17.20
C TRP A 152 9.81 7.74 -18.39
N MET A 153 9.97 8.83 -19.12
CA MET A 153 10.85 8.94 -20.27
C MET A 153 11.98 9.92 -19.94
N ASP A 154 13.23 9.55 -20.23
CA ASP A 154 14.36 10.47 -20.21
C ASP A 154 14.41 11.32 -21.51
N PRO A 155 15.27 12.35 -21.59
CA PRO A 155 15.38 13.21 -22.78
C PRO A 155 15.91 12.49 -24.03
N SER A 156 16.56 11.34 -23.88
CA SER A 156 17.03 10.51 -25.01
C SER A 156 15.95 9.58 -25.56
N GLY A 157 14.78 9.53 -24.91
CA GLY A 157 13.67 8.65 -25.29
C GLY A 157 13.72 7.28 -24.60
N GLY A 158 14.63 7.08 -23.64
CA GLY A 158 14.72 5.88 -22.83
C GLY A 158 13.58 5.79 -21.80
N VAL A 159 13.06 4.58 -21.59
CA VAL A 159 12.07 4.30 -20.55
C VAL A 159 12.78 4.05 -19.23
N VAL A 160 12.49 4.86 -18.22
CA VAL A 160 12.96 4.67 -16.84
C VAL A 160 11.90 3.89 -16.04
N PRO A 161 12.23 2.72 -15.47
CA PRO A 161 11.29 1.95 -14.67
C PRO A 161 10.84 2.71 -13.41
N ASP A 162 9.55 2.59 -13.05
CA ASP A 162 9.00 3.23 -11.85
C ASP A 162 9.81 2.89 -10.58
N GLY A 163 10.32 1.67 -10.45
CA GLY A 163 11.16 1.25 -9.32
C GLY A 163 12.46 2.05 -9.19
N ALA A 164 13.12 2.37 -10.30
CA ALA A 164 14.31 3.22 -10.31
C ALA A 164 13.95 4.67 -9.95
N VAL A 165 12.79 5.14 -10.40
CA VAL A 165 12.28 6.47 -10.03
C VAL A 165 11.96 6.55 -8.53
N TRP A 166 11.39 5.50 -7.94
CA TRP A 166 11.09 5.43 -6.51
C TRP A 166 12.31 5.33 -5.62
N ALA A 167 13.37 4.68 -6.11
CA ALA A 167 14.64 4.58 -5.39
C ALA A 167 15.39 5.91 -5.37
N GLY A 168 15.17 6.78 -6.37
CA GLY A 168 15.82 8.09 -6.47
C GLY A 168 15.13 9.22 -5.70
N ARG A 169 15.82 10.36 -5.63
CA ARG A 169 15.23 11.63 -5.19
C ARG A 169 14.47 12.27 -6.35
N VAL A 170 13.25 12.73 -6.09
CA VAL A 170 12.36 13.31 -7.11
C VAL A 170 11.95 14.72 -6.70
N THR A 171 12.19 15.69 -7.59
CA THR A 171 11.66 17.05 -7.47
C THR A 171 10.75 17.33 -8.66
N VAL A 172 9.52 17.77 -8.42
CA VAL A 172 8.62 18.15 -9.52
C VAL A 172 9.08 19.48 -10.09
N VAL A 173 9.34 19.51 -11.40
CA VAL A 173 9.78 20.71 -12.14
C VAL A 173 8.59 21.37 -12.83
N ALA A 174 7.67 20.58 -13.40
CA ALA A 174 6.44 21.06 -14.00
C ALA A 174 5.31 20.05 -13.79
N ARG A 175 4.08 20.55 -13.64
CA ARG A 175 2.86 19.72 -13.60
C ARG A 175 2.11 19.85 -14.92
N ALA A 176 1.44 18.76 -15.32
CA ALA A 176 0.48 18.74 -16.41
C ALA A 176 -0.85 19.41 -16.01
#